data_AF-A0A7S0NUB2-F1
#
_entry.id   AF-A0A7S0NUB2-F1
#
_cell.length_a   1.000
_cell.length_b   1.000
_cell.length_c   1.000
_cell.angle_alpha   90.00
_cell.angle_beta   90.00
_cell.angle_gamma   90.00
#
_symmetry.space_group_name_H-M   'P 1'
#
loop_
_entity.id
_entity.type
_entity.pdbx_description
1 polymer ?
#
loop_
_entity_poly.entity_id
_entity_poly.type
_entity_poly.pdbx_seq_one_letter_code
_entity_poly.pdbx_strand_id
1 'polypeptide(L)'
;HFHDTSRYNPDGSGRWAADGGGSGLEYFFDISMDMLTEEIAVGGGVGYSASTLDWGNVHRDNVMYCEGSSTPVGDMKAFAVKLKTELSLPTCLQSCSNDAKLVKSDVKANHCYIDRYCYAHGESAPYAGAECFACDTAKPLEWTGPDVTAHCHIDGVCQAKGAEKRGMKCMTCQPAKSTTAWSLMDGWKTVVQTDEDGDEETVCK
;
A
#
# COMPACT_ATOMS: atom_id res chain seq x y z
N HIS A 1 4.41 -27.14 5.47
CA HIS A 1 3.81 -27.08 4.12
C HIS A 1 2.59 -28.00 4.07
N PHE A 2 1.42 -27.47 4.40
CA PHE A 2 0.16 -28.13 4.08
C PHE A 2 -0.37 -27.47 2.81
N HIS A 3 -0.31 -28.19 1.69
CA HIS A 3 -1.04 -27.83 0.48
C HIS A 3 -2.41 -28.49 0.58
N ASP A 4 -3.39 -27.84 1.20
CA ASP A 4 -4.77 -28.30 1.06
C ASP A 4 -5.38 -27.70 -0.20
N THR A 5 -5.16 -28.40 -1.32
CA THR A 5 -5.86 -28.09 -2.58
C THR A 5 -7.21 -28.79 -2.56
N SER A 6 -8.22 -28.10 -2.07
CA SER A 6 -9.60 -28.57 -2.20
C SER A 6 -10.02 -28.50 -3.69
N ARG A 7 -10.31 -29.66 -4.27
CA ARG A 7 -10.88 -29.75 -5.62
C ARG A 7 -12.35 -29.39 -5.59
N TYR A 8 -12.75 -28.55 -6.52
CA TYR A 8 -14.14 -28.24 -6.85
C TYR A 8 -14.88 -29.52 -7.28
N ASN A 9 -15.95 -29.88 -6.58
CA ASN A 9 -16.95 -30.79 -7.12
C ASN A 9 -17.99 -29.94 -7.89
N PRO A 10 -18.21 -30.19 -9.19
CA PRO A 10 -19.21 -29.47 -9.99
C PRO A 10 -20.65 -29.60 -9.50
N ASP A 11 -20.92 -30.52 -8.56
CA ASP A 11 -22.24 -30.83 -8.02
C ASP A 11 -22.56 -30.12 -6.69
N GLY A 12 -21.63 -29.33 -6.15
CA GLY A 12 -21.83 -28.60 -4.90
C GLY A 12 -21.82 -29.46 -3.63
N SER A 13 -21.40 -30.73 -3.68
CA SER A 13 -21.18 -31.55 -2.49
C SER A 13 -19.80 -31.26 -1.87
N GLY A 14 -19.76 -30.91 -0.57
CA GLY A 14 -18.72 -30.12 0.16
C GLY A 14 -17.23 -30.53 0.03
N ARG A 15 -16.22 -29.78 0.52
CA ARG A 15 -16.07 -28.89 1.69
C ARG A 15 -15.05 -27.77 1.38
N TRP A 16 -14.98 -26.70 2.18
CA TRP A 16 -13.89 -25.71 2.09
C TRP A 16 -13.32 -25.37 3.46
N ALA A 17 -12.10 -25.83 3.72
CA ALA A 17 -11.11 -25.08 4.49
C ALA A 17 -10.07 -24.64 3.46
N ALA A 18 -9.88 -23.35 3.31
CA ALA A 18 -8.85 -22.79 2.47
C ALA A 18 -8.09 -21.83 3.37
N ASP A 19 -6.86 -22.22 3.70
CA ASP A 19 -5.99 -21.38 4.50
C ASP A 19 -5.60 -20.15 3.66
N GLY A 20 -5.80 -18.97 4.25
CA GLY A 20 -5.40 -17.69 3.69
C GLY A 20 -4.28 -17.11 4.53
N GLY A 21 -3.24 -16.57 3.91
CA GLY A 21 -2.03 -16.17 4.63
C GLY A 21 -0.95 -15.53 3.79
N GLY A 22 0.18 -15.22 4.44
CA GLY A 22 1.41 -14.76 3.81
C GLY A 22 2.40 -15.91 3.59
N SER A 23 3.38 -15.69 2.70
CA SER A 23 4.45 -16.66 2.44
C SER A 23 5.42 -16.90 3.61
N GLY A 24 5.30 -16.13 4.70
CA GLY A 24 6.12 -16.20 5.91
C GLY A 24 5.48 -16.93 7.10
N LEU A 25 4.48 -17.80 6.87
CA LEU A 25 3.67 -18.49 7.90
C LEU A 25 2.64 -17.59 8.61
N GLU A 26 2.27 -16.47 7.99
CA GLU A 26 1.17 -15.63 8.48
C GLU A 26 -0.18 -16.23 8.06
N TYR A 27 -1.19 -16.11 8.93
CA TYR A 27 -2.55 -16.58 8.67
C TYR A 27 -3.55 -15.43 8.77
N PHE A 28 -4.60 -15.46 7.97
CA PHE A 28 -5.78 -14.62 8.21
C PHE A 28 -6.50 -15.15 9.44
N PHE A 29 -6.64 -14.29 10.46
CA PHE A 29 -7.23 -14.62 11.76
C PHE A 29 -8.45 -13.75 12.09
N ASP A 30 -8.68 -12.68 11.35
CA ASP A 30 -9.78 -11.76 11.54
C ASP A 30 -10.93 -12.07 10.57
N ILE A 31 -12.16 -11.88 11.04
CA ILE A 31 -13.36 -11.88 10.24
C ILE A 31 -14.19 -10.64 10.61
N SER A 32 -14.67 -9.92 9.62
CA SER A 32 -15.51 -8.75 9.77
C SER A 32 -16.70 -8.82 8.82
N MET A 33 -17.76 -8.11 9.18
CA MET A 33 -18.96 -7.97 8.37
C MET A 33 -19.28 -6.48 8.24
N ASP A 34 -19.55 -6.03 7.03
CA ASP A 34 -20.14 -4.71 6.80
C ASP A 34 -21.61 -4.74 7.25
N MET A 35 -21.98 -3.91 8.22
CA MET A 35 -23.31 -3.91 8.82
C MET A 35 -24.40 -3.32 7.90
N LEU A 36 -24.02 -2.64 6.81
CA LEU A 36 -24.95 -2.06 5.84
C LEU A 36 -25.13 -2.98 4.63
N THR A 37 -24.05 -3.58 4.15
CA THR A 37 -24.06 -4.42 2.94
C THR A 37 -24.11 -5.92 3.25
N GLU A 38 -23.94 -6.31 4.52
CA GLU A 38 -23.80 -7.69 5.00
C GLU A 38 -22.62 -8.46 4.37
N GLU A 39 -21.70 -7.75 3.73
CA GLU A 39 -20.56 -8.37 3.07
C GLU A 39 -19.52 -8.82 4.11
N ILE A 40 -19.06 -10.06 3.98
CA ILE A 40 -18.05 -10.64 4.86
C ILE A 40 -16.66 -10.37 4.29
N ALA A 41 -15.76 -9.89 5.12
CA ALA A 41 -14.33 -9.87 4.85
C ALA A 41 -13.61 -10.75 5.86
N VAL A 42 -12.57 -11.45 5.41
CA VAL A 42 -11.59 -12.06 6.31
C VAL A 42 -10.27 -11.35 6.12
N GLY A 43 -9.46 -11.29 7.16
CA GLY A 43 -8.22 -10.55 7.12
C GLY A 43 -7.24 -10.97 8.20
N GLY A 44 -6.15 -10.24 8.26
CA GLY A 44 -5.14 -10.41 9.29
C GLY A 44 -3.91 -9.56 9.00
N GLY A 45 -3.02 -9.53 9.98
CA GLY A 45 -1.68 -8.97 9.80
C GLY A 45 -0.80 -9.91 9.01
N VAL A 46 -0.18 -9.40 7.95
CA VAL A 46 0.87 -10.10 7.20
C VAL A 46 2.18 -9.36 7.43
N GLY A 47 3.21 -10.10 7.82
CA GLY A 47 4.51 -9.57 8.19
C GLY A 47 5.31 -9.07 7.00
N TYR A 48 6.34 -8.27 7.27
CA TYR A 48 7.26 -7.72 6.27
C TYR A 48 8.00 -8.78 5.45
N SER A 49 8.12 -10.02 5.95
CA SER A 49 8.77 -11.14 5.26
C SER A 49 7.91 -11.79 4.17
N ALA A 50 6.61 -11.53 4.15
CA ALA A 50 5.72 -12.13 3.17
C ALA A 50 5.72 -11.32 1.87
N SER A 51 6.44 -11.82 0.87
CA SER A 51 6.44 -11.27 -0.47
C SER A 51 5.16 -11.60 -1.25
N THR A 52 4.39 -12.59 -0.82
CA THR A 52 3.15 -13.01 -1.45
C THR A 52 2.03 -13.28 -0.45
N LEU A 53 0.78 -13.18 -0.94
CA LEU A 53 -0.46 -13.53 -0.27
C LEU A 53 -1.10 -14.69 -1.04
N ASP A 54 -1.46 -15.73 -0.29
CA ASP A 54 -1.97 -16.97 -0.84
C ASP A 54 -3.31 -17.31 -0.21
N TRP A 55 -4.28 -17.69 -1.03
CA TRP A 55 -5.55 -18.26 -0.60
C TRP A 55 -6.03 -19.28 -1.63
N GLY A 56 -5.89 -20.57 -1.29
CA GLY A 56 -6.23 -21.66 -2.21
C GLY A 56 -5.37 -21.61 -3.47
N ASN A 57 -5.99 -21.42 -4.64
CA ASN A 57 -5.29 -21.24 -5.93
C ASN A 57 -5.02 -19.76 -6.28
N VAL A 58 -5.37 -18.83 -5.40
CA VAL A 58 -5.10 -17.41 -5.59
C VAL A 58 -3.74 -17.08 -4.99
N HIS A 59 -2.79 -16.69 -5.84
CA HIS A 59 -1.46 -16.22 -5.46
C HIS A 59 -1.29 -14.76 -5.87
N ARG A 60 -0.80 -13.89 -4.98
CA ARG A 60 -0.64 -12.45 -5.24
C ARG A 60 0.65 -11.92 -4.66
N ASP A 61 1.29 -11.01 -5.37
CA ASP A 61 2.39 -10.23 -4.82
C ASP A 61 1.85 -9.30 -3.73
N ASN A 62 2.56 -9.23 -2.60
CA ASN A 62 2.29 -8.26 -1.56
C ASN A 62 2.86 -6.90 -2.00
N VAL A 63 1.99 -6.00 -2.47
CA VAL A 63 2.39 -4.65 -2.90
C VAL A 63 2.96 -3.77 -1.77
N MET A 64 2.74 -4.19 -0.53
CA MET A 64 3.30 -3.56 0.67
C MET A 64 4.55 -4.29 1.18
N TYR A 65 5.08 -5.26 0.42
CA TYR A 65 6.34 -5.94 0.73
C TYR A 65 7.48 -4.93 0.67
N CYS A 66 8.26 -4.87 1.75
CA CYS A 66 9.47 -4.08 1.83
C CYS A 66 10.53 -4.93 2.50
N GLU A 67 11.64 -5.15 1.80
CA GLU A 67 12.77 -5.88 2.34
C GLU A 67 13.50 -4.99 3.37
N GLY A 68 13.13 -5.13 4.65
CA GLY A 68 13.65 -4.34 5.76
C GLY A 68 12.55 -3.62 6.55
N SER A 69 12.63 -3.66 7.89
CA SER A 69 11.58 -3.26 8.83
C SER A 69 11.31 -1.75 8.98
N SER A 70 11.97 -0.88 8.23
CA SER A 70 11.81 0.56 8.37
C SER A 70 10.78 1.12 7.39
N THR A 71 9.50 0.75 7.54
CA THR A 71 8.41 1.45 6.85
C THR A 71 7.64 2.33 7.83
N PRO A 72 7.11 3.50 7.40
CA PRO A 72 6.26 4.35 8.25
C PRO A 72 5.00 3.66 8.79
N VAL A 73 4.63 2.52 8.20
CA VAL A 73 3.41 1.74 8.45
C VAL A 73 3.68 0.43 9.23
N GLY A 74 4.77 0.35 9.99
CA GLY A 74 5.08 -0.76 10.91
C GLY A 74 5.54 -2.07 10.25
N ASP A 75 5.71 -3.14 11.04
CA ASP A 75 6.20 -4.45 10.55
C ASP A 75 5.10 -5.40 10.06
N MET A 76 3.85 -5.11 10.42
CA MET A 76 2.67 -5.87 10.00
C MET A 76 1.77 -4.98 9.17
N LYS A 77 1.25 -5.53 8.07
CA LYS A 77 0.31 -4.87 7.18
C LYS A 77 -1.02 -5.58 7.27
N ALA A 78 -2.10 -4.83 7.48
CA ALA A 78 -3.43 -5.39 7.50
C ALA A 78 -3.87 -5.72 6.07
N PHE A 79 -4.25 -6.97 5.85
CA PHE A 79 -4.91 -7.39 4.63
C PHE A 79 -6.33 -7.79 4.93
N ALA A 80 -7.24 -7.41 4.03
CA ALA A 80 -8.62 -7.84 4.05
C ALA A 80 -8.99 -8.35 2.67
N VAL A 81 -9.64 -9.50 2.65
CA VAL A 81 -10.18 -10.14 1.46
C VAL A 81 -11.67 -10.27 1.66
N LYS A 82 -12.40 -9.66 0.74
CA LYS A 82 -13.86 -9.65 0.72
C LYS A 82 -14.38 -10.90 0.03
N LEU A 83 -15.23 -11.65 0.72
CA LEU A 83 -15.89 -12.83 0.19
C LEU A 83 -17.12 -12.41 -0.63
N LYS A 84 -17.22 -12.94 -1.85
CA LYS A 84 -18.40 -12.79 -2.70
C LYS A 84 -18.78 -14.14 -3.30
N THR A 85 -20.07 -14.40 -3.40
CA THR A 85 -20.63 -15.60 -4.05
C THR A 85 -20.69 -15.47 -5.57
N GLU A 86 -20.53 -14.24 -6.09
CA GLU A 86 -20.58 -13.93 -7.51
C GLU A 86 -19.36 -13.11 -7.94
N LEU A 87 -18.89 -13.35 -9.16
CA LEU A 87 -17.84 -12.57 -9.79
C LEU A 87 -18.48 -11.44 -10.61
N SER A 88 -18.21 -10.20 -10.21
CA SER A 88 -18.59 -9.01 -10.98
C SER A 88 -17.35 -8.34 -11.55
N LEU A 89 -17.39 -7.93 -12.83
CA LEU A 89 -16.34 -7.11 -13.41
C LEU A 89 -16.26 -5.76 -12.65
N PRO A 90 -15.07 -5.32 -12.19
CA PRO A 90 -14.88 -4.01 -11.58
C PRO A 90 -15.45 -2.88 -12.45
N THR A 91 -16.04 -1.86 -11.81
CA THR A 91 -16.81 -0.83 -12.49
C THR A 91 -15.99 0.00 -13.49
N CYS A 92 -14.68 0.13 -13.27
CA CYS A 92 -13.74 0.82 -14.16
C CYS A 92 -13.18 -0.05 -15.27
N LEU A 93 -13.51 -1.35 -15.34
CA LEU A 93 -13.09 -2.22 -16.43
C LEU A 93 -14.23 -2.40 -17.45
N GLN A 94 -13.86 -2.49 -18.72
CA GLN A 94 -14.77 -2.84 -19.82
C GLN A 94 -14.59 -4.28 -20.30
N SER A 95 -13.41 -4.86 -20.06
CA SER A 95 -13.10 -6.27 -20.34
C SER A 95 -12.12 -6.79 -19.30
N CYS A 96 -12.07 -8.11 -19.16
CA CYS A 96 -11.02 -8.82 -18.43
C CYS A 96 -10.85 -10.18 -19.12
N SER A 97 -9.74 -10.40 -19.81
CA SER A 97 -9.44 -11.72 -20.37
C SER A 97 -8.87 -12.61 -19.28
N ASN A 98 -9.43 -13.81 -19.10
CA ASN A 98 -8.97 -14.77 -18.08
C ASN A 98 -7.55 -15.29 -18.35
N ASP A 99 -7.05 -15.14 -19.57
CA ASP A 99 -5.80 -15.74 -20.04
C ASP A 99 -4.68 -14.72 -20.35
N ALA A 100 -4.96 -13.42 -20.20
CA ALA A 100 -4.00 -12.35 -20.48
C ALA A 100 -3.83 -11.42 -19.27
N LYS A 101 -2.60 -10.93 -19.06
CA LYS A 101 -2.37 -9.80 -18.15
C LYS A 101 -3.22 -8.63 -18.60
N LEU A 102 -3.84 -7.94 -17.64
CA LEU A 102 -4.68 -6.79 -17.92
C LEU A 102 -3.88 -5.73 -18.67
N VAL A 103 -4.47 -5.14 -19.71
CA VAL A 103 -3.83 -4.11 -20.54
C VAL A 103 -4.59 -2.79 -20.45
N LYS A 104 -3.95 -1.70 -20.88
CA LYS A 104 -4.55 -0.35 -20.85
C LYS A 104 -5.94 -0.29 -21.50
N SER A 105 -6.16 -1.04 -22.59
CA SER A 105 -7.44 -1.06 -23.29
C SER A 105 -8.56 -1.77 -22.53
N ASP A 106 -8.26 -2.49 -21.44
CA ASP A 106 -9.28 -3.11 -20.58
C ASP A 106 -9.92 -2.11 -19.60
N VAL A 107 -9.27 -0.96 -19.37
CA VAL A 107 -9.72 0.07 -18.44
C VAL A 107 -10.57 1.10 -19.18
N LYS A 108 -11.72 1.46 -18.60
CA LYS A 108 -12.59 2.52 -19.11
C LYS A 108 -11.86 3.86 -19.07
N ALA A 109 -12.25 4.75 -19.99
CA ALA A 109 -11.76 6.12 -19.99
C ALA A 109 -11.98 6.81 -18.63
N ASN A 110 -11.11 7.76 -18.28
CA ASN A 110 -11.12 8.52 -17.02
C ASN A 110 -10.92 7.70 -15.74
N HIS A 111 -10.45 6.46 -15.84
CA HIS A 111 -10.19 5.61 -14.69
C HIS A 111 -8.82 4.94 -14.76
N CYS A 112 -8.33 4.53 -13.59
CA CYS A 112 -7.26 3.56 -13.44
C CYS A 112 -7.81 2.31 -12.76
N TYR A 113 -7.15 1.19 -13.02
CA TYR A 113 -7.32 -0.07 -12.30
C TYR A 113 -5.96 -0.49 -11.74
N ILE A 114 -5.70 -0.08 -10.50
CA ILE A 114 -4.41 -0.26 -9.81
C ILE A 114 -4.67 -1.09 -8.57
N ASP A 115 -3.84 -2.10 -8.31
CA ASP A 115 -3.98 -2.98 -7.14
C ASP A 115 -5.38 -3.62 -7.00
N ARG A 116 -6.03 -3.88 -8.13
CA ARG A 116 -7.42 -4.38 -8.25
C ARG A 116 -8.52 -3.47 -7.72
N TYR A 117 -8.19 -2.19 -7.51
CA TYR A 117 -9.16 -1.17 -7.15
C TYR A 117 -9.34 -0.17 -8.29
N CYS A 118 -10.54 0.39 -8.37
CA CYS A 118 -10.88 1.40 -9.37
C CYS A 118 -10.65 2.78 -8.77
N TYR A 119 -9.85 3.59 -9.45
CA TYR A 119 -9.59 4.98 -9.08
C TYR A 119 -10.01 5.92 -10.21
N ALA A 120 -10.52 7.09 -9.87
CA ALA A 120 -10.79 8.14 -10.84
C ALA A 120 -9.47 8.83 -11.28
N HIS A 121 -9.43 9.36 -12.49
CA HIS A 121 -8.27 10.15 -12.94
C HIS A 121 -7.97 11.30 -11.97
N GLY A 122 -6.70 11.42 -11.56
CA GLY A 122 -6.22 12.43 -10.61
C GLY A 122 -6.43 12.06 -9.14
N GLU A 123 -7.07 10.93 -8.84
CA GLU A 123 -7.19 10.44 -7.46
C GLU A 123 -5.83 10.02 -6.91
N SER A 124 -5.48 10.53 -5.73
CA SER A 124 -4.22 10.21 -5.05
C SER A 124 -4.19 8.77 -4.55
N ALA A 125 -2.99 8.19 -4.46
CA ALA A 125 -2.82 6.88 -3.85
C ALA A 125 -3.28 6.92 -2.37
N PRO A 126 -4.11 5.96 -1.93
CA PRO A 126 -4.64 5.95 -0.55
C PRO A 126 -3.63 5.37 0.46
N TYR A 127 -2.43 5.02 0.02
CA TYR A 127 -1.40 4.42 0.85
C TYR A 127 -0.59 5.50 1.57
N ALA A 128 -0.42 5.33 2.88
CA ALA A 128 0.37 6.25 3.69
C ALA A 128 1.81 6.35 3.14
N GLY A 129 2.26 7.57 2.88
CA GLY A 129 3.55 7.85 2.27
C GLY A 129 3.58 7.81 0.74
N ALA A 130 2.46 7.54 0.06
CA ALA A 130 2.35 7.56 -1.39
C ALA A 130 1.43 8.68 -1.90
N GLU A 131 1.04 9.63 -1.05
CA GLU A 131 0.01 10.65 -1.33
C GLU A 131 0.35 11.58 -2.51
N CYS A 132 1.64 11.67 -2.85
CA CYS A 132 2.14 12.40 -4.00
C CYS A 132 2.11 11.59 -5.30
N PHE A 133 1.57 10.37 -5.30
CA PHE A 133 1.27 9.60 -6.50
C PHE A 133 -0.23 9.66 -6.80
N ALA A 134 -0.61 9.60 -8.06
CA ALA A 134 -2.00 9.67 -8.49
C ALA A 134 -2.29 8.76 -9.68
N CYS A 135 -3.58 8.49 -9.88
CA CYS A 135 -4.10 7.80 -11.05
C CYS A 135 -3.95 8.67 -12.31
N ASP A 136 -3.08 8.27 -13.23
CA ASP A 136 -2.98 8.84 -14.57
C ASP A 136 -3.53 7.86 -15.62
N THR A 137 -4.52 8.30 -16.39
CA THR A 137 -5.14 7.50 -17.46
C THR A 137 -4.20 7.26 -18.65
N ALA A 138 -3.08 7.98 -18.72
CA ALA A 138 -1.98 7.63 -19.63
C ALA A 138 -1.38 6.25 -19.29
N LYS A 139 -1.36 5.89 -18.00
CA LYS A 139 -0.77 4.67 -17.43
C LYS A 139 -1.74 4.03 -16.42
N PRO A 140 -2.93 3.57 -16.84
CA PRO A 140 -4.03 3.27 -15.92
C PRO A 140 -3.85 2.00 -15.09
N LEU A 141 -2.68 1.35 -15.16
CA LEU A 141 -2.36 0.12 -14.43
C LEU A 141 -1.26 0.31 -13.39
N GLU A 142 -0.71 1.52 -13.28
CA GLU A 142 0.34 1.86 -12.33
C GLU A 142 0.13 3.27 -11.79
N TRP A 143 0.63 3.52 -10.58
CA TRP A 143 0.64 4.86 -10.01
C TRP A 143 1.60 5.77 -10.79
N THR A 144 1.22 7.02 -11.01
CA THR A 144 2.06 8.04 -11.65
C THR A 144 2.46 9.11 -10.64
N GLY A 145 3.72 9.51 -10.64
CA GLY A 145 4.29 10.44 -9.68
C GLY A 145 5.80 10.23 -9.50
N PRO A 146 6.41 10.80 -8.45
CA PRO A 146 5.78 11.66 -7.45
C PRO A 146 5.51 13.09 -7.96
N ASP A 147 4.35 13.66 -7.65
CA ASP A 147 4.05 15.09 -7.77
C ASP A 147 4.61 15.84 -6.57
N VAL A 148 5.75 16.48 -6.81
CA VAL A 148 6.50 17.26 -5.81
C VAL A 148 6.13 18.74 -5.81
N THR A 149 5.00 19.13 -6.42
CA THR A 149 4.54 20.53 -6.41
C THR A 149 4.08 20.96 -5.01
N ALA A 150 3.38 20.07 -4.30
CA ALA A 150 2.87 20.27 -2.94
C ALA A 150 3.51 19.30 -1.91
N HIS A 151 4.48 18.49 -2.34
CA HIS A 151 5.10 17.45 -1.53
C HIS A 151 6.62 17.41 -1.74
N CYS A 152 7.33 16.81 -0.79
CA CYS A 152 8.69 16.32 -0.98
C CYS A 152 8.62 14.80 -1.02
N HIS A 153 9.42 14.15 -1.85
CA HIS A 153 9.60 12.72 -1.85
C HIS A 153 10.95 12.39 -1.20
N ILE A 154 10.93 12.18 0.13
CA ILE A 154 12.13 12.03 0.96
C ILE A 154 12.16 10.59 1.48
N ASP A 155 13.28 9.90 1.28
CA ASP A 155 13.48 8.52 1.74
C ASP A 155 12.37 7.54 1.28
N GLY A 156 11.85 7.74 0.06
CA GLY A 156 10.78 6.90 -0.51
C GLY A 156 9.37 7.23 -0.01
N VAL A 157 9.19 8.33 0.73
CA VAL A 157 7.92 8.73 1.35
C VAL A 157 7.52 10.14 0.89
N CYS A 158 6.27 10.28 0.48
CA CYS A 158 5.63 11.57 0.24
C CYS A 158 5.43 12.31 1.57
N GLN A 159 6.09 13.45 1.71
CA GLN A 159 5.94 14.39 2.82
C GLN A 159 5.16 15.59 2.34
N ALA A 160 4.04 15.92 2.99
CA ALA A 160 3.31 17.15 2.69
C ALA A 160 4.22 18.37 2.90
N LYS A 161 4.04 19.41 2.08
CA LYS A 161 4.72 20.71 2.29
C LYS A 161 4.49 21.19 3.73
N GLY A 162 5.59 21.50 4.42
CA GLY A 162 5.58 21.93 5.81
C GLY A 162 5.58 20.80 6.84
N ALA A 163 5.52 19.53 6.43
CA ALA A 163 5.73 18.40 7.34
C ALA A 163 7.07 18.55 8.05
N GLU A 164 7.13 18.21 9.34
CA GLU A 164 8.35 18.28 10.16
C GLU A 164 9.10 16.95 10.13
N LYS A 165 10.43 17.00 10.14
CA LYS A 165 11.26 15.81 10.30
C LYS A 165 11.09 15.29 11.72
N ARG A 166 10.68 14.02 11.86
CA ARG A 166 10.61 13.36 13.17
C ARG A 166 11.99 13.42 13.85
N GLY A 167 12.02 13.88 15.10
CA GLY A 167 13.25 14.07 15.87
C GLY A 167 13.99 15.39 15.60
N MET A 168 13.65 16.16 14.56
CA MET A 168 14.32 17.43 14.25
C MET A 168 13.31 18.50 13.81
N LYS A 169 12.73 19.22 14.79
CA LYS A 169 11.65 20.18 14.56
C LYS A 169 11.98 21.34 13.63
N CYS A 170 13.25 21.74 13.49
CA CYS A 170 13.68 22.82 12.58
C CYS A 170 13.80 22.41 11.11
N MET A 171 13.64 21.12 10.82
CA MET A 171 13.75 20.58 9.47
C MET A 171 12.35 20.27 8.94
N THR A 172 12.00 20.81 7.79
CA THR A 172 10.67 20.64 7.18
C THR A 172 10.76 20.28 5.70
N CYS A 173 9.71 19.66 5.18
CA CYS A 173 9.55 19.52 3.75
C CYS A 173 9.26 20.90 3.13
N GLN A 174 10.18 21.40 2.31
CA GLN A 174 10.05 22.66 1.59
C GLN A 174 10.32 22.41 0.10
N PRO A 175 9.29 22.06 -0.71
CA PRO A 175 9.48 21.69 -2.11
C PRO A 175 10.18 22.77 -2.96
N ALA A 176 10.05 24.04 -2.56
CA ALA A 176 10.74 25.16 -3.21
C ALA A 176 12.26 25.21 -2.94
N LYS A 177 12.75 24.57 -1.87
CA LYS A 177 14.17 24.47 -1.53
C LYS A 177 14.75 23.11 -1.92
N SER A 178 14.05 22.04 -1.56
CA SER A 178 14.40 20.67 -1.96
C SER A 178 13.17 19.79 -1.95
N THR A 179 13.02 18.99 -3.00
CA THR A 179 11.95 18.00 -3.13
C THR A 179 12.39 16.62 -2.65
N THR A 180 13.67 16.39 -2.39
CA THR A 180 14.23 15.07 -2.03
C THR A 180 14.98 15.07 -0.70
N ALA A 181 15.11 16.21 -0.04
CA ALA A 181 15.76 16.33 1.26
C ALA A 181 15.01 17.29 2.19
N TRP A 182 15.11 17.02 3.49
CA TRP A 182 14.62 17.93 4.52
C TRP A 182 15.34 19.28 4.44
N SER A 183 14.59 20.38 4.58
CA SER A 183 15.12 21.73 4.49
C SER A 183 15.03 22.44 5.84
N LEU A 184 16.08 23.17 6.20
CA LEU A 184 16.11 23.99 7.41
C LEU A 184 15.08 25.14 7.29
N MET A 185 14.31 25.36 8.35
CA MET A 185 13.42 26.51 8.45
C MET A 185 14.21 27.81 8.55
N ASP A 186 13.67 28.88 7.97
CA ASP A 186 14.33 30.18 8.01
C ASP A 186 14.47 30.67 9.47
N GLY A 187 15.63 31.22 9.80
CA GLY A 187 15.94 31.68 11.16
C GLY A 187 16.42 30.59 12.14
N TRP A 188 16.42 29.31 11.73
CA TRP A 188 16.96 28.22 12.53
C TRP A 188 18.39 27.86 12.12
N LYS A 189 19.11 27.18 13.02
CA LYS A 189 20.38 26.50 12.73
C LYS A 189 20.45 25.12 13.38
N THR A 190 21.19 24.22 12.77
CA THR A 190 21.60 22.97 13.42
C THR A 190 22.89 23.21 14.20
N VAL A 191 22.97 22.67 15.41
CA VAL A 191 24.19 22.64 16.20
C VAL A 191 24.42 21.23 16.71
N VAL A 192 25.69 20.82 16.78
CA VAL A 192 26.06 19.61 17.50
C VAL A 192 26.13 19.95 18.99
N GLN A 193 25.45 19.16 19.81
CA GLN A 193 25.54 19.21 21.26
C GLN A 193 25.99 17.85 21.78
N THR A 194 26.81 17.87 22.81
CA THR A 194 27.16 16.67 23.57
C THR A 194 26.17 16.50 24.70
N ASP A 195 25.58 15.32 24.83
CA ASP A 195 24.69 14.98 25.94
C ASP A 195 25.46 14.66 27.23
N GLU A 196 24.74 14.24 28.28
CA GLU A 196 25.31 13.92 29.59
C GLU A 196 26.16 12.64 29.56
N ASP A 197 25.95 11.77 28.58
CA ASP A 197 26.66 10.50 28.38
C ASP A 197 27.91 10.67 27.50
N GLY A 198 28.07 11.83 26.87
CA GLY A 198 29.21 12.17 26.01
C GLY A 198 28.93 11.95 24.51
N ASP A 199 27.70 11.60 24.14
CA ASP A 199 27.29 11.37 22.77
C ASP A 199 26.96 12.70 22.06
N GLU A 200 27.36 12.81 20.79
CA GLU A 200 27.09 13.98 19.96
C GLU A 200 25.75 13.85 19.23
N GLU A 201 24.80 14.75 19.50
CA GLU A 201 23.52 14.86 18.80
C GLU A 201 23.42 16.18 18.04
N THR A 202 22.81 16.14 16.84
CA THR A 202 22.45 17.35 16.11
C THR A 202 21.08 17.85 16.52
N VAL A 203 21.01 19.03 17.14
CA VAL A 203 19.76 19.66 17.56
C VAL A 203 19.48 20.97 16.82
N CYS A 204 18.26 21.45 16.97
CA CYS A 204 17.78 22.71 16.41
C CYS A 204 17.91 23.88 17.41
N LYS A 205 18.45 25.02 16.98
CA LYS A 205 18.53 26.27 17.75
C LYS A 205 18.15 27.50 16.94
#